data_AF-S7PG55-F1
#
_entry.id   AF-S7PG55-F1
#
_cell.length_a   1.000
_cell.length_b   1.000
_cell.length_c   1.000
_cell.angle_alpha   90.00
_cell.angle_beta   90.00
_cell.angle_gamma   90.00
#
_symmetry.space_group_name_H-M   'P 1'
#
loop_
_entity.id
_entity.type
_entity.pdbx_description
1 polymer ?
#
loop_
_entity_poly.entity_id
_entity_poly.type
_entity_poly.pdbx_seq_one_letter_code
_entity_poly.pdbx_strand_id
1 'polypeptide(L)'
;FIEHETTGRNKSTQPDKQLTENSKGSKHQKCNELVNEATCEDTQLSEQKSRNFPHPGGEASHCTSEKSNMEHTNNDLHYECMIPCQVTSDLNKDKTIAFLQTELDILRASHKKLQEKLSKEDKEQRELKLKLELYEKATEAQIAEKTAALVEEVYFAQRERDEAIMSRLQIANEERDEAIARANHMEMSLKLLENINPEENDMTLQELLNRINNADTGMAIEKNGAIIVDRIYKTKACEKRITAEEMNAVIEERDAALSQAKQRSQD
;
A
#
# COMPACT_ATOMS: atom_id res chain seq x y z
N PHE A 1 -29.61 -53.29 -21.97
CA PHE A 1 -28.98 -52.10 -21.38
C PHE A 1 -29.49 -51.97 -19.96
N ILE A 2 -28.60 -52.26 -19.01
CA ILE A 2 -28.82 -52.28 -17.57
C ILE A 2 -27.83 -51.26 -17.00
N GLU A 3 -28.30 -50.32 -16.18
CA GLU A 3 -27.48 -49.36 -15.44
C GLU A 3 -26.95 -49.97 -14.14
N HIS A 4 -25.68 -49.72 -13.87
CA HIS A 4 -24.97 -49.91 -12.59
C HIS A 4 -24.59 -48.50 -12.08
N GLU A 5 -24.91 -48.15 -10.81
CA GLU A 5 -24.00 -48.15 -9.65
C GLU A 5 -23.07 -46.89 -9.65
N THR A 6 -23.04 -46.00 -8.64
CA THR A 6 -22.31 -46.17 -7.37
C THR A 6 -22.29 -44.83 -6.57
N THR A 7 -22.43 -44.94 -5.23
CA THR A 7 -21.55 -44.41 -4.15
C THR A 7 -21.28 -42.90 -3.96
N GLY A 8 -21.45 -42.43 -2.70
CA GLY A 8 -20.36 -41.66 -2.04
C GLY A 8 -20.68 -40.41 -1.19
N ARG A 9 -21.21 -40.61 0.03
CA ARG A 9 -20.96 -39.93 1.33
C ARG A 9 -20.10 -38.63 1.39
N ASN A 10 -20.51 -37.60 2.18
CA ASN A 10 -19.86 -37.08 3.42
C ASN A 10 -20.18 -35.59 3.79
N LYS A 11 -20.19 -35.31 5.12
CA LYS A 11 -19.88 -34.03 5.87
C LYS A 11 -21.01 -32.99 6.05
N SER A 12 -21.13 -32.21 7.14
CA SER A 12 -20.49 -32.13 8.47
C SER A 12 -21.34 -31.20 9.36
N THR A 13 -21.34 -31.45 10.66
CA THR A 13 -22.06 -30.73 11.74
C THR A 13 -21.19 -29.60 12.32
N GLN A 14 -21.83 -28.48 12.69
CA GLN A 14 -21.34 -27.33 13.48
C GLN A 14 -21.17 -27.71 14.98
N PRO A 15 -20.49 -26.93 15.88
CA PRO A 15 -21.12 -25.71 16.41
C PRO A 15 -20.20 -24.57 16.94
N ASP A 16 -20.83 -23.40 16.95
CA ASP A 16 -20.93 -22.28 17.91
C ASP A 16 -19.79 -21.67 18.76
N LYS A 17 -19.99 -20.34 18.91
CA LYS A 17 -19.26 -19.30 19.64
C LYS A 17 -19.37 -19.43 21.16
N GLN A 18 -18.35 -18.93 21.88
CA GLN A 18 -18.54 -18.02 23.02
C GLN A 18 -17.24 -17.29 23.40
N LEU A 19 -17.41 -16.09 23.93
CA LEU A 19 -16.45 -14.99 24.05
C LEU A 19 -16.56 -14.43 25.48
N THR A 20 -15.45 -14.31 26.22
CA THR A 20 -15.39 -13.42 27.41
C THR A 20 -13.96 -13.12 27.91
N GLU A 21 -13.75 -11.84 28.22
CA GLU A 21 -12.96 -11.24 29.32
C GLU A 21 -11.43 -11.03 29.24
N ASN A 22 -11.07 -9.89 28.63
CA ASN A 22 -10.34 -8.72 29.14
C ASN A 22 -9.52 -8.83 30.45
N SER A 23 -8.21 -8.46 30.40
CA SER A 23 -7.48 -7.92 31.56
C SER A 23 -6.27 -7.04 31.17
N LYS A 24 -6.30 -5.81 31.72
CA LYS A 24 -5.21 -4.90 32.15
C LYS A 24 -4.03 -4.55 31.21
N GLY A 25 -4.05 -3.27 30.79
CA GLY A 25 -3.11 -2.26 31.29
C GLY A 25 -1.92 -1.88 30.37
N SER A 26 -1.85 -0.61 29.97
CA SER A 26 -0.72 0.29 30.32
C SER A 26 -0.89 1.64 29.62
N LYS A 27 -0.61 2.70 30.37
CA LYS A 27 -0.57 4.10 29.92
C LYS A 27 0.76 4.34 29.19
N HIS A 28 0.78 5.26 28.22
CA HIS A 28 1.85 6.19 27.77
C HIS A 28 1.58 6.49 26.29
N GLN A 29 1.76 7.66 25.71
CA GLN A 29 2.06 9.01 26.17
C GLN A 29 1.84 9.88 24.93
N LYS A 30 1.15 11.00 25.12
CA LYS A 30 0.86 12.02 24.11
C LYS A 30 2.18 12.68 23.68
N CYS A 31 2.51 12.66 22.39
CA CYS A 31 3.52 13.52 21.81
C CYS A 31 2.85 14.47 20.82
N ASN A 32 3.18 15.74 21.01
CA ASN A 32 2.52 16.92 20.48
C ASN A 32 2.83 17.16 19.01
N GLU A 33 1.83 17.73 18.34
CA GLU A 33 1.94 18.48 17.08
C GLU A 33 3.01 19.57 17.18
N LEU A 34 3.90 19.61 16.19
CA LEU A 34 4.69 20.79 15.88
C LEU A 34 4.48 21.10 14.39
N VAL A 35 3.63 22.10 14.19
CA VAL A 35 3.47 22.88 12.96
C VAL A 35 4.81 23.55 12.66
N ASN A 36 5.36 23.31 11.47
CA ASN A 36 6.30 24.23 10.84
C ASN A 36 5.94 24.32 9.35
N GLU A 37 5.27 25.42 9.05
CA GLU A 37 5.01 25.95 7.72
C GLU A 37 6.29 26.65 7.22
N ALA A 38 6.85 26.19 6.11
CA ALA A 38 7.90 26.88 5.39
C ALA A 38 7.74 26.62 3.87
N THR A 39 6.97 27.52 3.27
CA THR A 39 7.16 28.17 1.96
C THR A 39 7.97 27.41 0.91
N CYS A 40 7.26 26.96 -0.14
CA CYS A 40 7.84 26.67 -1.45
C CYS A 40 8.38 27.96 -2.08
N GLU A 41 9.65 27.95 -2.49
CA GLU A 41 10.08 28.74 -3.65
C GLU A 41 10.94 27.90 -4.59
N ASP A 42 10.66 28.11 -5.87
CA ASP A 42 11.22 27.47 -7.05
C ASP A 42 12.76 27.43 -7.07
N THR A 43 13.31 26.32 -7.56
CA THR A 43 14.63 26.35 -8.19
C THR A 43 14.61 25.49 -9.45
N GLN A 44 14.35 26.19 -10.55
CA GLN A 44 14.82 25.99 -11.92
C GLN A 44 15.44 24.63 -12.27
N LEU A 45 14.72 23.94 -13.15
CA LEU A 45 15.23 22.91 -14.05
C LEU A 45 16.43 23.43 -14.85
N SER A 46 17.59 22.79 -14.69
CA SER A 46 18.70 22.90 -15.64
C SER A 46 18.73 21.64 -16.49
N GLU A 47 18.34 21.79 -17.75
CA GLU A 47 18.68 20.87 -18.82
C GLU A 47 20.21 20.84 -18.98
N GLN A 48 20.85 19.68 -18.77
CA GLN A 48 21.71 19.04 -19.78
C GLN A 48 22.45 17.83 -19.21
N LYS A 49 22.42 16.78 -20.04
CA LYS A 49 23.54 15.90 -20.44
C LYS A 49 23.26 14.43 -20.17
N SER A 50 22.70 13.82 -21.21
CA SER A 50 22.81 12.39 -21.48
C SER A 50 24.24 11.91 -21.23
N ARG A 51 24.40 10.96 -20.31
CA ARG A 51 25.62 10.16 -20.18
C ARG A 51 25.21 8.72 -19.94
N ASN A 52 25.51 7.92 -20.96
CA ASN A 52 25.36 6.48 -21.02
C ASN A 52 25.80 5.77 -19.72
N PHE A 53 25.01 4.79 -19.31
CA PHE A 53 25.39 3.78 -18.32
C PHE A 53 26.57 2.94 -18.85
N PRO A 54 27.60 2.64 -18.04
CA PRO A 54 28.47 1.52 -18.33
C PRO A 54 27.82 0.22 -17.84
N HIS A 55 27.55 -0.67 -18.78
CA HIS A 55 27.33 -2.10 -18.56
C HIS A 55 28.61 -2.73 -17.97
N PRO A 56 28.54 -3.54 -16.90
CA PRO A 56 29.67 -4.37 -16.49
C PRO A 56 29.66 -5.65 -17.35
N GLY A 57 30.21 -5.55 -18.56
CA GLY A 57 30.51 -6.68 -19.42
C GLY A 57 31.85 -7.30 -19.01
N GLY A 58 31.84 -8.58 -18.66
CA GLY A 58 33.01 -9.30 -18.20
C GLY A 58 34.09 -9.45 -19.28
N GLU A 59 35.31 -9.05 -18.93
CA GLU A 59 36.52 -9.51 -19.58
C GLU A 59 37.10 -10.68 -18.77
N ALA A 60 36.98 -11.88 -19.34
CA ALA A 60 37.76 -13.03 -18.92
C ALA A 60 39.23 -12.78 -19.23
N SER A 61 40.01 -12.35 -18.24
CA SER A 61 41.46 -12.33 -18.35
C SER A 61 42.01 -13.71 -18.02
N HIS A 62 42.60 -14.35 -19.03
CA HIS A 62 43.45 -15.51 -18.84
C HIS A 62 44.68 -15.09 -18.03
N CYS A 63 44.79 -15.58 -16.79
CA CYS A 63 46.01 -15.47 -16.01
C CYS A 63 47.00 -16.54 -16.50
N THR A 64 47.78 -16.22 -17.53
CA THR A 64 48.96 -17.01 -17.88
C THR A 64 50.11 -16.63 -16.98
N SER A 65 50.49 -17.57 -16.12
CA SER A 65 51.83 -17.85 -15.63
C SER A 65 52.73 -16.64 -15.36
N GLU A 66 52.88 -16.34 -14.07
CA GLU A 66 53.97 -15.54 -13.51
C GLU A 66 55.31 -15.86 -14.21
N LYS A 67 55.84 -14.87 -14.94
CA LYS A 67 57.27 -14.82 -15.24
C LYS A 67 57.92 -14.08 -14.09
N SER A 68 58.43 -14.81 -13.11
CA SER A 68 59.39 -14.28 -12.15
C SER A 68 60.64 -13.84 -12.92
N ASN A 69 60.86 -12.54 -13.02
CA ASN A 69 62.16 -11.99 -13.39
C ASN A 69 63.14 -12.33 -12.25
N MET A 70 63.85 -13.44 -12.38
CA MET A 70 65.11 -13.59 -11.68
C MET A 70 66.12 -12.65 -12.35
N GLU A 71 66.38 -11.52 -11.71
CA GLU A 71 67.58 -10.74 -11.96
C GLU A 71 68.80 -11.65 -11.77
N HIS A 72 69.39 -12.06 -12.88
CA HIS A 72 70.71 -12.68 -12.93
C HIS A 72 71.75 -11.60 -12.63
N THR A 73 71.86 -11.20 -11.37
CA THR A 73 73.04 -10.51 -10.88
C THR A 73 74.10 -11.57 -10.66
N ASN A 74 74.97 -11.70 -11.66
CA ASN A 74 76.16 -12.54 -11.67
C ASN A 74 77.04 -12.19 -10.46
N ASN A 75 76.79 -12.85 -9.33
CA ASN A 75 77.76 -13.00 -8.26
C ASN A 75 78.46 -14.33 -8.53
N ASP A 76 79.53 -14.22 -9.31
CA ASP A 76 80.58 -15.23 -9.49
C ASP A 76 81.29 -15.44 -8.14
N LEU A 77 80.59 -16.10 -7.21
CA LEU A 77 81.17 -16.70 -6.04
C LEU A 77 81.24 -18.19 -6.33
N HIS A 78 82.38 -18.57 -6.91
CA HIS A 78 82.93 -19.92 -6.98
C HIS A 78 82.31 -20.84 -5.90
N TYR A 79 81.32 -21.64 -6.29
CA TYR A 79 80.93 -22.80 -5.49
C TYR A 79 82.00 -23.86 -5.73
N GLU A 80 83.10 -23.71 -5.00
CA GLU A 80 84.19 -24.66 -5.00
C GLU A 80 83.63 -25.98 -4.43
N CYS A 81 83.37 -26.92 -5.35
CA CYS A 81 83.01 -28.30 -5.02
C CYS A 81 84.09 -28.84 -4.09
N MET A 82 83.69 -29.09 -2.83
CA MET A 82 84.59 -29.54 -1.76
C MET A 82 85.37 -30.78 -2.22
N ILE A 83 86.64 -30.58 -2.52
CA ILE A 83 87.63 -31.64 -2.69
C ILE A 83 87.63 -32.44 -1.37
N PRO A 84 87.49 -33.78 -1.41
CA PRO A 84 87.67 -34.60 -0.22
C PRO A 84 89.11 -34.42 0.29
N CYS A 85 89.28 -33.68 1.39
CA CYS A 85 90.58 -33.42 1.98
C CYS A 85 91.27 -34.74 2.33
N GLN A 86 92.34 -35.05 1.62
CA GLN A 86 93.31 -36.05 2.05
C GLN A 86 93.91 -35.64 3.39
N VAL A 87 94.03 -36.64 4.26
CA VAL A 87 94.60 -36.59 5.60
C VAL A 87 95.97 -35.91 5.56
N THR A 88 96.05 -34.68 6.07
CA THR A 88 97.30 -34.11 6.56
C THR A 88 97.06 -33.50 7.93
N SER A 89 97.78 -34.06 8.91
CA SER A 89 98.18 -33.53 10.22
C SER A 89 97.12 -32.82 11.09
N ASP A 90 97.01 -33.34 12.31
CA ASP A 90 96.09 -33.05 13.43
C ASP A 90 96.01 -31.60 13.95
N LEU A 91 96.62 -30.62 13.27
CA LEU A 91 96.74 -29.22 13.73
C LEU A 91 95.68 -28.27 13.11
N ASN A 92 94.86 -28.73 12.16
CA ASN A 92 93.92 -27.89 11.41
C ASN A 92 92.43 -28.18 11.71
N LYS A 93 92.11 -29.25 12.45
CA LYS A 93 90.73 -29.66 12.77
C LYS A 93 90.04 -28.67 13.69
N ASP A 94 90.76 -28.12 14.67
CA ASP A 94 90.19 -27.17 15.63
C ASP A 94 89.74 -25.86 14.98
N LYS A 95 90.45 -25.41 13.94
CA LYS A 95 90.06 -24.22 13.15
C LYS A 95 88.79 -24.49 12.34
N THR A 96 88.68 -25.67 11.72
CA THR A 96 87.47 -26.09 11.00
C THR A 96 86.28 -26.25 11.95
N ILE A 97 86.50 -26.84 13.13
CA ILE A 97 85.46 -26.99 14.16
C ILE A 97 84.98 -25.61 14.62
N ALA A 98 85.90 -24.68 14.92
CA ALA A 98 85.54 -23.32 15.31
C ALA A 98 84.73 -22.60 14.22
N PHE A 99 85.16 -22.71 12.96
CA PHE A 99 84.44 -22.14 11.82
C PHE A 99 83.00 -22.69 11.71
N LEU A 100 82.82 -24.01 11.73
CA LEU A 100 81.49 -24.64 11.69
C LEU A 100 80.61 -24.23 12.89
N GLN A 101 81.22 -24.06 14.07
CA GLN A 101 80.51 -23.57 15.24
C GLN A 101 79.98 -22.15 15.00
N THR A 102 80.80 -21.27 14.44
CA THR A 102 80.37 -19.89 14.12
C THR A 102 79.27 -19.85 13.07
N GLU A 103 79.35 -20.67 12.02
CA GLU A 103 78.28 -20.77 11.02
C GLU A 103 76.98 -21.28 11.64
N LEU A 104 77.06 -22.28 12.51
CA LEU A 104 75.90 -22.82 13.22
C LEU A 104 75.25 -21.76 14.12
N ASP A 105 76.05 -20.96 14.81
CA ASP A 105 75.56 -19.86 15.66
C ASP A 105 74.91 -18.74 14.82
N ILE A 106 75.51 -18.39 13.67
CA ILE A 106 74.91 -17.45 12.69
C ILE A 106 73.57 -18.01 12.20
N LEU A 107 73.51 -19.29 11.84
CA LEU A 107 72.31 -19.93 11.34
C LEU A 107 71.21 -19.95 12.40
N ARG A 108 71.52 -20.31 13.65
CA ARG A 108 70.55 -20.27 14.76
C ARG A 108 70.01 -18.85 15.00
N ALA A 109 70.89 -17.84 14.99
CA ALA A 109 70.47 -16.45 15.16
C ALA A 109 69.55 -16.00 14.02
N SER A 110 69.87 -16.38 12.77
CA SER A 110 69.05 -16.06 11.60
C SER A 110 67.68 -16.74 11.68
N HIS A 111 67.62 -18.03 12.05
CA HIS A 111 66.38 -18.78 12.22
C HIS A 111 65.48 -18.16 13.30
N LYS A 112 66.05 -17.81 14.46
CA LYS A 112 65.32 -17.14 15.54
C LYS A 112 64.71 -15.81 15.05
N LYS A 113 65.50 -14.99 14.35
CA LYS A 113 65.05 -13.72 13.78
C LYS A 113 63.94 -13.92 12.75
N LEU A 114 64.03 -14.96 11.92
CA LEU A 114 63.02 -15.29 10.92
C LEU A 114 61.72 -15.75 11.58
N GLN A 115 61.81 -16.55 12.64
CA GLN A 115 60.66 -17.02 13.41
C GLN A 115 59.93 -15.87 14.12
N GLU A 116 60.66 -14.90 14.68
CA GLU A 116 60.07 -13.69 15.29
C GLU A 116 59.36 -12.83 14.23
N LYS A 117 59.97 -12.64 13.06
CA LYS A 117 59.33 -11.93 11.93
C LYS A 117 58.06 -12.63 11.46
N LEU A 118 58.10 -13.95 11.30
CA LEU A 118 56.95 -14.74 10.90
C LEU A 118 55.80 -14.62 11.91
N SER A 119 56.11 -14.70 13.21
CA SER A 119 55.11 -14.53 14.27
C SER A 119 54.50 -13.13 14.28
N LYS A 120 55.28 -12.10 13.98
CA LYS A 120 54.80 -10.72 13.88
C LYS A 120 53.87 -10.53 12.67
N GLU A 121 54.32 -10.94 11.49
CA GLU A 121 53.54 -10.83 10.24
C GLU A 121 52.21 -11.58 10.35
N ASP A 122 52.23 -12.79 10.91
CA ASP A 122 51.03 -13.61 11.12
C ASP A 122 50.03 -12.97 12.10
N LYS A 123 50.49 -12.16 13.07
CA LYS A 123 49.60 -11.35 13.91
C LYS A 123 49.01 -10.17 13.14
N GLU A 124 49.82 -9.45 12.39
CA GLU A 124 49.39 -8.31 11.57
C GLU A 124 48.38 -8.74 10.49
N GLN A 125 48.61 -9.89 9.85
CA GLN A 125 47.69 -10.46 8.87
C GLN A 125 46.34 -10.81 9.49
N ARG A 126 46.32 -11.42 10.69
CA ARG A 126 45.07 -11.70 11.41
C ARG A 126 44.32 -10.42 11.78
N GLU A 127 45.04 -9.39 12.23
CA GLU A 127 44.44 -8.11 12.59
C GLU A 127 43.81 -7.41 11.38
N LEU A 128 44.53 -7.36 10.25
CA LEU A 128 44.01 -6.80 9.00
C LEU A 128 42.80 -7.57 8.49
N LYS A 129 42.83 -8.91 8.54
CA LYS A 129 41.69 -9.75 8.15
C LYS A 129 40.45 -9.44 8.99
N LEU A 130 40.62 -9.31 10.31
CA LEU A 130 39.51 -8.98 11.21
C LEU A 130 38.97 -7.56 10.96
N LYS A 131 39.83 -6.58 10.69
CA LYS A 131 39.39 -5.22 10.32
C LYS A 131 38.59 -5.21 9.02
N LEU A 132 39.03 -5.98 8.02
CA LEU A 132 38.32 -6.11 6.75
C LEU A 132 36.93 -6.73 6.96
N GLU A 133 36.85 -7.84 7.68
CA GLU A 133 35.57 -8.51 7.98
C GLU A 133 34.60 -7.59 8.74
N LEU A 134 35.10 -6.81 9.70
CA LEU A 134 34.28 -5.81 10.40
C LEU A 134 33.75 -4.72 9.47
N TYR A 135 34.60 -4.22 8.56
CA TYR A 135 34.19 -3.21 7.58
C TYR A 135 33.14 -3.76 6.59
N GLU A 136 33.36 -4.97 6.09
CA GLU A 136 32.40 -5.66 5.22
C GLU A 136 31.05 -5.86 5.92
N LYS A 137 31.07 -6.32 7.18
CA LYS A 137 29.83 -6.50 7.96
C LYS A 137 29.11 -5.19 8.24
N ALA A 138 29.84 -4.11 8.53
CA ALA A 138 29.24 -2.80 8.77
C ALA A 138 28.59 -2.23 7.51
N THR A 139 29.25 -2.37 6.35
CA THR A 139 28.69 -1.89 5.07
C THR A 139 27.52 -2.75 4.61
N GLU A 140 27.58 -4.08 4.78
CA GLU A 140 26.46 -4.99 4.52
C GLU A 140 25.23 -4.64 5.37
N ALA A 141 25.42 -4.39 6.68
CA ALA A 141 24.35 -3.98 7.58
C ALA A 141 23.72 -2.64 7.16
N GLN A 142 24.55 -1.65 6.78
CA GLN A 142 24.05 -0.35 6.32
C GLN A 142 23.24 -0.47 5.02
N ILE A 143 23.67 -1.32 4.09
CA ILE A 143 22.94 -1.57 2.85
C ILE A 143 21.61 -2.27 3.15
N ALA A 144 21.62 -3.28 4.03
CA ALA A 144 20.43 -3.99 4.45
C ALA A 144 19.41 -3.05 5.13
N GLU A 145 19.86 -2.18 6.02
CA GLU A 145 19.02 -1.17 6.69
C GLU A 145 18.35 -0.23 5.68
N LYS A 146 19.13 0.36 4.76
CA LYS A 146 18.58 1.25 3.71
C LYS A 146 17.61 0.52 2.79
N THR A 147 17.91 -0.74 2.46
CA THR A 147 17.05 -1.55 1.61
C THR A 147 15.74 -1.89 2.31
N ALA A 148 15.79 -2.26 3.60
CA ALA A 148 14.60 -2.53 4.40
C ALA A 148 13.71 -1.29 4.52
N ALA A 149 14.29 -0.12 4.81
CA ALA A 149 13.55 1.15 4.89
C ALA A 149 12.84 1.49 3.57
N LEU A 150 13.53 1.31 2.42
CA LEU A 150 12.92 1.54 1.11
C LEU A 150 11.76 0.57 0.82
N VAL A 151 11.91 -0.70 1.18
CA VAL A 151 10.85 -1.71 1.01
C VAL A 151 9.62 -1.35 1.86
N GLU A 152 9.82 -0.91 3.10
CA GLU A 152 8.74 -0.44 3.97
C GLU A 152 8.02 0.79 3.39
N GLU A 153 8.76 1.76 2.87
CA GLU A 153 8.19 2.96 2.24
C GLU A 153 7.35 2.62 0.99
N VAL A 154 7.87 1.74 0.13
CA VAL A 154 7.13 1.26 -1.04
C VAL A 154 5.85 0.54 -0.62
N TYR A 155 5.91 -0.31 0.40
CA TYR A 155 4.74 -1.01 0.92
C TYR A 155 3.70 -0.04 1.48
N PHE A 156 4.13 0.96 2.24
CA PHE A 156 3.26 1.98 2.79
C PHE A 156 2.58 2.80 1.68
N ALA A 157 3.35 3.30 0.71
CA ALA A 157 2.83 4.04 -0.44
C ALA A 157 1.87 3.19 -1.30
N GLN A 158 2.10 1.87 -1.38
CA GLN A 158 1.17 0.96 -2.04
C GLN A 158 -0.16 0.86 -1.32
N ARG A 159 -0.12 0.68 0.01
CA ARG A 159 -1.33 0.61 0.82
C ARG A 159 -2.17 1.89 0.73
N GLU A 160 -1.54 3.06 0.82
CA GLU A 160 -2.24 4.34 0.69
C GLU A 160 -2.89 4.52 -0.68
N ARG A 161 -2.19 4.11 -1.76
CA ARG A 161 -2.76 4.13 -3.10
C ARG A 161 -4.01 3.25 -3.21
N ASP A 162 -3.94 2.04 -2.66
CA ASP A 162 -5.06 1.09 -2.74
C ASP A 162 -6.26 1.58 -1.92
N GLU A 163 -6.02 2.18 -0.75
CA GLU A 163 -7.05 2.81 0.07
C GLU A 163 -7.73 4.00 -0.65
N ALA A 164 -6.93 4.85 -1.30
CA ALA A 164 -7.45 5.97 -2.09
C ALA A 164 -8.28 5.49 -3.29
N ILE A 165 -7.83 4.43 -3.98
CA ILE A 165 -8.57 3.82 -5.11
C ILE A 165 -9.89 3.24 -4.62
N MET A 166 -9.89 2.49 -3.51
CA MET A 166 -11.12 1.91 -2.94
C MET A 166 -12.11 2.99 -2.51
N SER A 167 -11.63 4.06 -1.87
CA SER A 167 -12.46 5.20 -1.47
C SER A 167 -13.10 5.90 -2.68
N ARG A 168 -12.32 6.13 -3.75
CA ARG A 168 -12.83 6.73 -4.99
C ARG A 168 -13.85 5.84 -5.69
N LEU A 169 -13.62 4.53 -5.71
CA LEU A 169 -14.54 3.56 -6.29
C LEU A 169 -15.86 3.51 -5.51
N GLN A 170 -15.79 3.60 -4.19
CA GLN A 170 -16.97 3.66 -3.33
C GLN A 170 -17.83 4.88 -3.65
N ILE A 171 -17.23 6.08 -3.70
CA ILE A 171 -17.95 7.31 -4.04
C ILE A 171 -18.58 7.20 -5.43
N ALA A 172 -17.86 6.71 -6.43
CA ALA A 172 -18.41 6.54 -7.78
C ALA A 172 -19.61 5.56 -7.82
N ASN A 173 -19.59 4.51 -6.98
CA ASN A 173 -20.72 3.60 -6.85
C ASN A 173 -21.91 4.27 -6.15
N GLU A 174 -21.67 5.03 -5.07
CA GLU A 174 -22.71 5.78 -4.37
C GLU A 174 -23.37 6.80 -5.29
N GLU A 175 -22.59 7.60 -6.04
CA GLU A 175 -23.09 8.56 -7.03
C GLU A 175 -23.93 7.90 -8.12
N ARG A 176 -23.49 6.73 -8.62
CA ARG A 176 -24.23 5.95 -9.61
C ARG A 176 -25.54 5.44 -9.03
N ASP A 177 -25.52 4.89 -7.82
CA ASP A 177 -26.70 4.32 -7.18
C ASP A 177 -27.72 5.42 -6.86
N GLU A 178 -27.26 6.60 -6.43
CA GLU A 178 -28.11 7.78 -6.28
C GLU A 178 -28.71 8.26 -7.62
N ALA A 179 -27.91 8.28 -8.70
CA ALA A 179 -28.41 8.65 -10.02
C ALA A 179 -29.48 7.67 -10.51
N ILE A 180 -29.28 6.37 -10.28
CA ILE A 180 -30.28 5.32 -10.56
C ILE A 180 -31.54 5.55 -9.74
N ALA A 181 -31.41 5.83 -8.43
CA ALA A 181 -32.56 6.10 -7.57
C ALA A 181 -33.36 7.32 -8.04
N ARG A 182 -32.68 8.42 -8.42
CA ARG A 182 -33.31 9.62 -8.98
C ARG A 182 -34.02 9.31 -10.30
N ALA A 183 -33.37 8.58 -11.21
CA ALA A 183 -33.96 8.19 -12.49
C ALA A 183 -35.22 7.33 -12.30
N ASN A 184 -35.17 6.34 -11.41
CA ASN A 184 -36.31 5.49 -11.09
C ASN A 184 -37.47 6.31 -10.48
N HIS A 185 -37.19 7.25 -9.58
CA HIS A 185 -38.21 8.13 -9.01
C HIS A 185 -38.88 9.00 -10.09
N MET A 186 -38.08 9.57 -11.00
CA MET A 186 -38.61 10.33 -12.14
C MET A 186 -39.44 9.45 -13.08
N GLU A 187 -39.00 8.23 -13.36
CA GLU A 187 -39.75 7.26 -14.17
C GLU A 187 -41.10 6.93 -13.54
N MET A 188 -41.14 6.67 -12.22
CA MET A 188 -42.40 6.45 -11.50
C MET A 188 -43.30 7.69 -11.55
N SER A 189 -42.72 8.89 -11.43
CA SER A 189 -43.45 10.16 -11.50
C SER A 189 -44.03 10.38 -12.91
N LEU A 190 -43.28 10.05 -13.95
CA LEU A 190 -43.74 10.10 -15.34
C LEU A 190 -44.85 9.09 -15.61
N LYS A 191 -44.74 7.86 -15.11
CA LYS A 191 -45.84 6.86 -15.21
C LYS A 191 -47.11 7.34 -14.51
N LEU A 192 -46.99 8.07 -13.41
CA LEU A 192 -48.14 8.70 -12.75
C LEU A 192 -48.76 9.80 -13.62
N LEU A 193 -47.94 10.62 -14.28
CA LEU A 193 -48.36 11.69 -15.19
C LEU A 193 -48.95 11.17 -16.51
N GLU A 194 -48.46 10.07 -17.06
CA GLU A 194 -48.99 9.44 -18.29
C GLU A 194 -50.47 9.04 -18.13
N ASN A 195 -50.91 8.78 -16.91
CA ASN A 195 -52.31 8.50 -16.58
C ASN A 195 -53.20 9.77 -16.46
N ILE A 196 -52.62 10.97 -16.55
CA ILE A 196 -53.36 12.23 -16.54
C ILE A 196 -53.44 12.72 -17.98
N ASN A 197 -54.55 12.45 -18.66
CA ASN A 197 -54.81 13.07 -19.96
C ASN A 197 -55.14 14.57 -19.73
N PRO A 198 -54.26 15.53 -20.10
CA PRO A 198 -54.50 16.95 -19.83
C PRO A 198 -55.70 17.49 -20.61
N GLU A 199 -55.99 16.93 -21.78
CA GLU A 199 -57.16 17.32 -22.61
C GLU A 199 -58.48 16.93 -21.93
N GLU A 200 -58.47 15.92 -21.05
CA GLU A 200 -59.64 15.50 -20.29
C GLU A 200 -59.91 16.36 -19.05
N ASN A 201 -58.92 17.09 -18.54
CA ASN A 201 -59.09 17.99 -17.40
C ASN A 201 -59.61 19.37 -17.82
N ASP A 202 -59.17 19.89 -18.97
CA ASP A 202 -59.54 21.23 -19.45
C ASP A 202 -60.91 21.30 -20.14
N MET A 203 -61.50 20.16 -20.50
CA MET A 203 -62.84 20.15 -21.09
C MET A 203 -63.90 20.71 -20.15
N THR A 204 -64.86 21.46 -20.66
CA THR A 204 -66.03 21.86 -19.86
C THR A 204 -66.95 20.65 -19.61
N LEU A 205 -67.77 20.69 -18.56
CA LEU A 205 -68.79 19.65 -18.34
C LEU A 205 -69.73 19.52 -19.55
N GLN A 206 -70.02 20.64 -20.21
CA GLN A 206 -70.84 20.69 -21.42
C GLN A 206 -70.19 19.93 -22.57
N GLU A 207 -68.88 20.07 -22.78
CA GLU A 207 -68.13 19.33 -23.80
C GLU A 207 -68.11 17.83 -23.54
N LEU A 208 -67.91 17.41 -22.28
CA LEU A 208 -67.96 16.00 -21.89
C LEU A 208 -69.34 15.38 -22.13
N LEU A 209 -70.40 16.09 -21.75
CA LEU A 209 -71.79 15.65 -22.01
C LEU A 209 -72.10 15.59 -23.50
N ASN A 210 -71.64 16.57 -24.28
CA ASN A 210 -71.77 16.57 -25.74
C ASN A 210 -71.02 15.40 -26.36
N ARG A 211 -69.82 15.05 -25.88
CA ARG A 211 -69.06 13.87 -26.35
C ARG A 211 -69.77 12.56 -26.01
N ILE A 212 -70.37 12.43 -24.83
CA ILE A 212 -71.19 11.26 -24.47
C ILE A 212 -72.42 11.15 -25.37
N ASN A 213 -73.11 12.27 -25.59
CA ASN A 213 -74.33 12.30 -26.40
C ASN A 213 -74.08 11.96 -27.88
N ASN A 214 -72.88 12.21 -28.38
CA ASN A 214 -72.47 11.94 -29.75
C ASN A 214 -71.48 10.76 -29.88
N ALA A 215 -71.34 9.92 -28.85
CA ALA A 215 -70.39 8.80 -28.87
C ALA A 215 -70.95 7.59 -29.65
N ASP A 216 -70.20 7.13 -30.65
CA ASP A 216 -70.57 5.97 -31.48
C ASP A 216 -70.27 4.60 -30.82
N THR A 217 -69.55 4.59 -29.69
CA THR A 217 -69.13 3.37 -29.00
C THR A 217 -69.33 3.45 -27.49
N GLY A 218 -69.66 2.31 -26.87
CA GLY A 218 -69.82 2.19 -25.42
C GLY A 218 -68.53 2.54 -24.64
N MET A 219 -67.36 2.22 -25.20
CA MET A 219 -66.08 2.58 -24.59
C MET A 219 -65.86 4.10 -24.54
N ALA A 220 -66.29 4.85 -25.55
CA ALA A 220 -66.19 6.30 -25.55
C ALA A 220 -67.14 6.93 -24.52
N ILE A 221 -68.34 6.36 -24.34
CA ILE A 221 -69.27 6.77 -23.28
C ILE A 221 -68.66 6.53 -21.90
N GLU A 222 -68.14 5.32 -21.66
CA GLU A 222 -67.53 4.94 -20.39
C GLU A 222 -66.34 5.84 -20.03
N LYS A 223 -65.44 6.08 -21.00
CA LYS A 223 -64.28 6.95 -20.83
C LYS A 223 -64.67 8.37 -20.43
N ASN A 224 -65.61 9.00 -21.16
CA ASN A 224 -66.08 10.35 -20.82
C ASN A 224 -66.88 10.38 -19.50
N GLY A 225 -67.64 9.33 -19.20
CA GLY A 225 -68.37 9.17 -17.95
C GLY A 225 -67.44 9.08 -16.73
N ALA A 226 -66.33 8.33 -16.86
CA ALA A 226 -65.32 8.21 -15.80
C ALA A 226 -64.71 9.57 -15.41
N ILE A 227 -64.44 10.44 -16.39
CA ILE A 227 -63.93 11.80 -16.15
C ILE A 227 -64.94 12.63 -15.35
N ILE A 228 -66.24 12.58 -15.72
CA ILE A 228 -67.29 13.32 -14.99
C ILE A 228 -67.39 12.83 -13.54
N VAL A 229 -67.36 11.51 -13.32
CA VAL A 229 -67.44 10.92 -11.99
C VAL A 229 -66.23 11.32 -11.13
N ASP A 230 -65.02 11.26 -11.70
CA ASP A 230 -63.79 11.67 -11.02
C ASP A 230 -63.84 13.16 -10.60
N ARG A 231 -64.32 14.05 -11.50
CA ARG A 231 -64.52 15.48 -11.19
C ARG A 231 -65.49 15.69 -10.04
N ILE A 232 -66.64 15.01 -10.05
CA ILE A 232 -67.63 15.09 -8.96
C ILE A 232 -67.00 14.66 -7.64
N TYR A 233 -66.22 13.57 -7.64
CA TYR A 233 -65.57 13.06 -6.45
C TYR A 233 -64.54 14.06 -5.90
N LYS A 234 -63.70 14.63 -6.78
CA LYS A 234 -62.71 15.67 -6.42
C LYS A 234 -63.36 16.93 -5.87
N THR A 235 -64.43 17.44 -6.48
CA THR A 235 -65.18 18.61 -5.98
C THR A 235 -65.72 18.33 -4.58
N LYS A 236 -66.40 17.20 -4.37
CA LYS A 236 -66.94 16.81 -3.06
C LYS A 236 -65.85 16.64 -2.00
N ALA A 237 -64.69 16.12 -2.37
CA ALA A 237 -63.56 16.00 -1.46
C ALA A 237 -62.97 17.37 -1.08
N CYS A 238 -62.86 18.28 -2.06
CA CYS A 238 -62.40 19.65 -1.83
C CYS A 238 -63.34 20.43 -0.91
N GLU A 239 -64.65 20.34 -1.13
CA GLU A 239 -65.67 20.94 -0.26
C GLU A 239 -65.50 20.49 1.19
N LYS A 240 -65.40 19.17 1.42
CA LYS A 240 -65.19 18.62 2.77
C LYS A 240 -63.90 19.13 3.41
N ARG A 241 -62.81 19.22 2.64
CA ARG A 241 -61.52 19.73 3.12
C ARG A 241 -61.63 21.21 3.52
N ILE A 242 -62.22 22.05 2.67
CA ILE A 242 -62.42 23.47 2.96
C ILE A 242 -63.29 23.64 4.21
N THR A 243 -64.41 22.92 4.32
CA THR A 243 -65.25 22.98 5.51
C THR A 243 -64.49 22.58 6.78
N ALA A 244 -63.64 21.55 6.72
CA ALA A 244 -62.82 21.16 7.87
C ALA A 244 -61.77 22.21 8.22
N GLU A 245 -61.10 22.79 7.22
CA GLU A 245 -60.13 23.88 7.41
C GLU A 245 -60.79 25.14 8.01
N GLU A 246 -61.97 25.53 7.52
CA GLU A 246 -62.76 26.64 8.05
C GLU A 246 -63.19 26.38 9.50
N MET A 247 -63.68 25.18 9.81
CA MET A 247 -64.03 24.80 11.19
C MET A 247 -62.83 24.87 12.13
N ASN A 248 -61.66 24.40 11.68
CA ASN A 248 -60.42 24.48 12.46
C ASN A 248 -60.00 25.94 12.69
N ALA A 249 -60.03 26.78 11.66
CA ALA A 249 -59.69 28.20 11.78
C ALA A 249 -60.60 28.93 12.78
N VAL A 250 -61.91 28.64 12.77
CA VAL A 250 -62.88 29.21 13.74
C VAL A 250 -62.57 28.75 15.17
N ILE A 251 -62.19 27.49 15.36
CA ILE A 251 -61.80 26.95 16.67
C ILE A 251 -60.53 27.65 17.18
N GLU A 252 -59.52 27.80 16.32
CA GLU A 252 -58.26 28.47 16.64
C GLU A 252 -58.48 29.95 17.02
N GLU A 253 -59.31 30.68 16.27
CA GLU A 253 -59.64 32.08 16.58
C GLU A 253 -60.36 32.20 17.93
N ARG A 254 -61.33 31.32 18.21
CA ARG A 254 -62.03 31.27 19.49
C ARG A 254 -61.05 31.03 20.64
N ASP A 255 -60.15 30.05 20.50
CA ASP A 255 -59.21 29.68 21.56
C ASP A 255 -58.17 30.79 21.80
N ALA A 256 -57.76 31.50 20.74
CA ALA A 256 -56.94 32.70 20.83
C ALA A 256 -57.66 33.84 21.58
N ALA A 257 -58.93 34.12 21.25
CA ALA A 257 -59.73 35.14 21.92
C ALA A 257 -59.98 34.82 23.40
N LEU A 258 -60.28 33.56 23.72
CA LEU A 258 -60.42 33.09 25.11
C LEU A 258 -59.11 33.23 25.89
N SER A 259 -57.97 32.94 25.26
CA SER A 259 -56.65 33.13 25.87
C SER A 259 -56.37 34.61 26.16
N GLN A 260 -56.67 35.51 25.21
CA GLN A 260 -56.54 36.96 25.44
C GLN A 260 -57.50 37.47 26.52
N ALA A 261 -58.74 36.98 26.58
CA ALA A 261 -59.70 37.36 27.61
C ALA A 261 -59.24 36.92 29.00
N LYS A 262 -58.68 35.70 29.13
CA LYS A 262 -58.08 35.24 30.38
C LYS A 262 -56.89 36.11 30.79
N GLN A 263 -56.01 36.45 29.85
CA GLN A 263 -54.85 37.30 30.13
C GLN A 263 -55.27 38.69 30.64
N ARG A 264 -56.27 39.33 30.01
CA ARG A 264 -56.81 40.64 30.46
C ARG A 264 -57.56 40.59 31.80
N SER A 265 -58.00 39.42 32.25
CA SER A 265 -58.69 39.25 33.54
C SER A 265 -57.75 38.99 34.72
N GLN A 266 -56.45 38.80 34.45
CA GLN A 266 -55.41 38.56 35.46
C GLN A 266 -54.53 39.79 35.74
N ASP A 267 -54.83 40.93 35.11
CA ASP A 267 -54.34 42.29 35.43
C ASP A 267 -55.42 43.05 36.24
#